data_AF-A0A921GYU8-F1
#
_entry.id   AF-A0A921GYU8-F1
#
_cell.length_a   1.000
_cell.length_b   1.000
_cell.length_c   1.000
_cell.angle_alpha   90.00
_cell.angle_beta   90.00
_cell.angle_gamma   90.00
#
_symmetry.space_group_name_H-M   'P 1'
#
loop_
_entity.id
_entity.type
_entity.pdbx_description
1 polymer ?
#
loop_
_entity_poly.entity_id
_entity_poly.type
_entity_poly.pdbx_seq_one_letter_code
_entity_poly.pdbx_strand_id
1 'polypeptide(L)' 'MKIVVIGATGTIGQRVVEKLEQQHEVIKVGSQSGDYQVDITSVDSIKKMYE' A
#
# COMPACT_ATOMS: atom_id res chain seq x y z
N MET A 1 -11.81 0.14 10.02
CA MET A 1 -11.87 0.69 8.65
C MET A 1 -10.79 0.00 7.82
N LYS A 2 -10.95 -0.07 6.49
CA LYS A 2 -9.90 -0.55 5.58
C LYS A 2 -9.12 0.63 5.02
N ILE A 3 -7.79 0.55 5.07
CA ILE A 3 -6.88 1.61 4.62
C ILE A 3 -5.87 1.01 3.64
N VAL A 4 -5.71 1.61 2.47
CA VAL A 4 -4.67 1.24 1.50
C VAL A 4 -3.46 2.16 1.70
N VAL A 5 -2.27 1.58 1.89
CA VAL A 5 -1.02 2.33 2.05
C VAL A 5 -0.09 2.00 0.88
N ILE A 6 0.18 2.99 0.02
CA ILE A 6 1.12 2.88 -1.10
C ILE A 6 2.51 3.28 -0.61
N GLY A 7 3.52 2.46 -0.91
CA GLY A 7 4.86 2.58 -0.34
C GLY A 7 4.98 1.95 1.06
N ALA A 8 4.08 1.03 1.41
CA ALA A 8 3.98 0.39 2.72
C ALA A 8 5.26 -0.33 3.18
N THR A 9 6.11 -0.74 2.24
CA THR A 9 7.35 -1.50 2.54
C THR A 9 8.59 -0.61 2.68
N GLY A 10 8.49 0.70 2.42
CA GLY A 10 9.59 1.65 2.62
C GLY A 10 9.81 2.02 4.09
N THR A 11 10.95 2.65 4.41
CA THR A 11 11.34 3.02 5.79
C THR A 11 10.26 3.77 6.57
N ILE A 12 9.58 4.72 5.90
CA ILE A 12 8.47 5.47 6.50
C ILE A 12 7.19 4.65 6.49
N GLY A 13 6.87 4.02 5.35
CA GLY A 13 5.65 3.24 5.17
C GLY A 13 5.47 2.15 6.21
N GLN A 14 6.54 1.43 6.55
CA GLN A 14 6.51 0.36 7.55
C GLN A 14 6.04 0.89 8.91
N ARG A 15 6.53 2.05 9.36
CA ARG A 15 6.13 2.65 10.65
C ARG A 15 4.71 3.19 10.63
N VAL A 16 4.25 3.69 9.48
CA VAL A 16 2.85 4.11 9.31
C VAL A 16 1.93 2.89 9.38
N VAL A 17 2.26 1.81 8.68
CA VAL A 17 1.52 0.54 8.69
C VAL A 17 1.46 -0.03 10.11
N GLU A 18 2.59 -0.16 10.80
CA GLU A 18 2.64 -0.64 12.21
C GLU A 18 1.69 0.13 13.13
N LYS A 19 1.55 1.45 12.93
CA LYS A 19 0.67 2.28 13.75
C LYS A 19 -0.80 2.10 13.38
N LEU A 20 -1.11 2.02 12.09
CA LEU A 20 -2.49 1.91 11.59
C LEU A 20 -3.08 0.51 11.81
N GLU A 21 -2.26 -0.54 11.71
CA GLU A 21 -2.69 -1.94 11.94
C GLU A 21 -3.20 -2.19 13.36
N GLN A 22 -2.89 -1.30 14.32
CA GLN A 22 -3.38 -1.40 15.70
C GLN A 22 -4.91 -1.29 15.79
N GLN A 23 -5.55 -0.61 14.85
CA GLN A 23 -6.98 -0.27 14.91
C GLN A 23 -7.71 -0.45 13.58
N HIS A 24 -6.98 -0.70 12.50
CA HIS A 24 -7.50 -0.72 11.14
C HIS A 24 -6.93 -1.91 10.36
N GLU A 25 -7.68 -2.37 9.38
CA GLU A 25 -7.16 -3.32 8.40
C GLU A 25 -6.37 -2.53 7.36
N VAL A 26 -5.08 -2.84 7.21
CA VAL A 26 -4.19 -2.12 6.31
C VAL A 26 -3.81 -3.03 5.15
N ILE A 27 -4.11 -2.57 3.93
CA ILE A 27 -3.68 -3.21 2.69
C ILE A 27 -2.36 -2.56 2.27
N LYS A 28 -1.28 -3.34 2.23
CA LYS A 28 0.08 -2.87 1.96
C LYS A 28 0.34 -2.94 0.47
N VAL A 29 0.60 -1.80 -0.16
CA VAL A 29 0.93 -1.73 -1.59
C VAL A 29 2.36 -1.22 -1.75
N GLY A 30 3.15 -1.87 -2.59
CA GLY A 30 4.49 -1.41 -2.94
C GLY A 30 4.81 -1.61 -4.41
N SER A 31 5.95 -1.10 -4.87
CA SER A 31 6.37 -1.25 -6.26
C SER A 31 6.96 -2.64 -6.56
N GLN A 32 7.51 -3.31 -5.55
CA GLN A 32 8.17 -4.62 -5.68
C GLN A 32 7.72 -5.66 -4.65
N SER A 33 7.02 -5.23 -3.59
CA SER A 33 6.64 -6.06 -2.46
C SER A 33 5.41 -5.47 -1.75
N GLY A 34 4.73 -6.28 -0.94
CA GLY A 34 3.45 -5.94 -0.31
C GLY A 34 2.35 -6.92 -0.72
N ASP A 35 1.14 -6.69 -0.22
CA ASP A 35 -0.06 -7.48 -0.55
C ASP A 35 -0.46 -7.28 -2.02
N TYR A 36 -0.25 -6.06 -2.53
CA TYR A 36 -0.41 -5.72 -3.94
C TYR A 36 0.82 -4.98 -4.47
N GLN A 37 1.05 -5.11 -5.78
CA GLN A 37 2.08 -4.37 -6.48
C GLN A 37 1.45 -3.33 -7.40
N VAL A 38 1.98 -2.10 -7.36
CA VAL A 38 1.59 -1.02 -8.26
C VAL A 38 2.83 -0.25 -8.73
N ASP A 39 2.92 -0.07 -10.04
CA ASP A 39 3.78 0.97 -10.62
C ASP A 39 3.01 2.29 -10.61
N ILE A 40 3.44 3.23 -9.75
CA ILE A 40 2.80 4.55 -9.60
C ILE A 40 3.11 5.50 -10.78
N THR A 41 4.05 5.14 -11.65
CA THR A 41 4.37 5.92 -12.85
C THR A 41 3.45 5.57 -14.02
N SER A 42 2.70 4.48 -13.92
CA SER A 42 1.75 4.01 -14.93
C SER A 42 0.30 4.21 -14.48
N VAL A 43 -0.44 5.04 -15.21
CA VAL A 43 -1.86 5.31 -14.94
C VAL A 43 -2.70 4.04 -15.05
N ASP A 44 -2.40 3.17 -16.01
CA ASP A 44 -3.14 1.91 -16.21
C ASP A 44 -2.89 0.92 -15.07
N SER A 45 -1.66 0.89 -14.55
CA SER A 45 -1.32 0.12 -13.34
C SER A 45 -2.11 0.60 -12.12
N ILE A 46 -2.21 1.92 -11.92
CA ILE A 46 -3.01 2.50 -10.83
C ILE A 46 -4.49 2.15 -10.98
N LYS A 47 -5.06 2.25 -12.20
CA LYS A 47 -6.47 1.89 -12.43
C LYS A 47 -6.73 0.43 -12.10
N LYS A 48 -5.88 -0.48 -12.59
CA LYS A 48 -6.01 -1.93 -12.33
C LYS A 48 -5.92 -2.28 -10.84
N MET A 49 -5.21 -1.49 -10.03
CA MET A 49 -5.17 -1.67 -8.58
C MET A 49 -6.51 -1.35 -7.89
N TYR A 50 -7.32 -0.45 -8.46
CA TYR A 50 -8.60 0.01 -7.89
C TYR A 50 -9.84 -0.70 -8.46
N GLU A 51 -9.68 -1.52 -9.51
CA GLU A 51 -10.74 -2.38 -10.06
C GLU A 51 -10.89 -3.68 -9.27
#